data_AF-A0A2G9RL52-F1
#
_entry.id   AF-A0A2G9RL52-F1
#
_cell.length_a   1.000
_cell.length_b   1.000
_cell.length_c   1.000
_cell.angle_alpha   90.00
_cell.angle_beta   90.00
_cell.angle_gamma   90.00
#
_symmetry.space_group_name_H-M   'P 1'
#
loop_
_entity.id
_entity.type
_entity.pdbx_description
1 polymer ?
#
loop_
_entity_poly.entity_id
_entity_poly.type
_entity_poly.pdbx_seq_one_letter_code
_entity_poly.pdbx_strand_id
1 'polypeptide(L)'
;MVDFCGQIIKGDGMIVNSHADSRKYYFVSVGTDCRLTMEAATPKDKVQFQFRFFLVYSLLRMSNMRSPGQNSSAHAPSYLETPGPSGSVSDPCNAGSYVQFYDGKDLHAEPLGTPLCGKTIPRPVLSTGNYLTLRLVTRGQQPRVDFVGDFTSFRIGFNTSECRPEPYFYCHNGKCIPSSLVCDERDIDNCGDGSDQSASPPANCQRDRGR
;
A
#
# COMPACT_ATOMS: atom_id res chain seq x y z
N MET A 1 -9.03 2.06 6.81
CA MET A 1 -8.93 2.71 5.50
C MET A 1 -10.31 3.18 5.11
N VAL A 2 -11.30 2.27 5.04
CA VAL A 2 -12.70 2.66 4.85
C VAL A 2 -13.21 3.58 5.97
N ASP A 3 -12.72 3.41 7.20
CA ASP A 3 -13.08 4.28 8.34
C ASP A 3 -12.48 5.71 8.23
N PHE A 4 -11.42 5.87 7.42
CA PHE A 4 -10.75 7.15 7.18
C PHE A 4 -11.01 7.65 5.76
N CYS A 5 -12.15 7.27 5.18
CA CYS A 5 -12.42 7.54 3.78
C CYS A 5 -12.44 9.04 3.46
N GLY A 6 -11.69 9.42 2.43
CA GLY A 6 -11.56 10.80 1.97
C GLY A 6 -10.65 11.68 2.84
N GLN A 7 -10.07 11.14 3.92
CA GLN A 7 -9.26 11.90 4.85
C GLN A 7 -7.78 11.99 4.43
N ILE A 8 -7.13 13.03 4.94
CA ILE A 8 -5.69 13.17 4.96
C ILE A 8 -5.25 13.00 6.41
N ILE A 9 -4.41 12.01 6.67
CA ILE A 9 -3.85 11.75 7.99
C ILE A 9 -2.38 12.15 7.99
N LYS A 10 -1.95 12.88 9.01
CA LYS A 10 -0.56 13.29 9.21
C LYS A 10 0.00 12.63 10.45
N GLY A 11 1.21 12.10 10.36
CA GLY A 11 1.91 11.60 11.54
C GLY A 11 3.26 10.97 11.23
N ASP A 12 3.95 10.56 12.29
CA ASP A 12 5.23 9.86 12.22
C ASP A 12 5.04 8.46 11.63
N GLY A 13 4.01 7.77 12.07
CA GLY A 13 3.60 6.49 11.52
C GLY A 13 2.31 5.99 12.15
N MET A 14 1.60 5.11 11.45
CA MET A 14 0.30 4.58 11.89
C MET A 14 -0.02 3.25 11.24
N ILE A 15 -0.70 2.37 11.97
CA ILE A 15 -1.35 1.18 11.40
C ILE A 15 -2.59 1.60 10.63
N VAL A 16 -2.69 1.13 9.39
CA VAL A 16 -3.83 1.30 8.50
C VAL A 16 -4.47 -0.07 8.25
N ASN A 17 -5.57 -0.32 8.95
CA ASN A 17 -6.45 -1.45 8.66
C ASN A 17 -7.26 -1.17 7.39
N SER A 18 -7.75 -2.19 6.69
CA SER A 18 -8.71 -1.98 5.62
C SER A 18 -10.04 -1.49 6.19
N HIS A 19 -10.50 -2.11 7.28
CA HIS A 19 -11.73 -1.83 8.02
C HIS A 19 -11.58 -2.15 9.52
N ALA A 20 -12.55 -1.75 10.35
CA ALA A 20 -12.52 -1.93 11.81
C ALA A 20 -12.25 -3.37 12.28
N ASP A 21 -12.75 -4.37 11.54
CA ASP A 21 -12.63 -5.79 11.86
C ASP A 21 -11.55 -6.54 11.04
N SER A 22 -10.59 -5.81 10.48
CA SER A 22 -9.44 -6.41 9.79
C SER A 22 -8.79 -7.50 10.64
N ARG A 23 -8.31 -8.57 9.99
CA ARG A 23 -7.80 -9.82 10.60
C ARG A 23 -8.85 -10.73 11.25
N LYS A 24 -10.10 -10.28 11.41
CA LYS A 24 -11.22 -11.10 11.91
C LYS A 24 -12.20 -11.44 10.80
N TYR A 25 -12.58 -10.44 10.01
CA TYR A 25 -13.56 -10.58 8.94
C TYR A 25 -13.11 -9.92 7.64
N TYR A 26 -13.90 -10.14 6.57
CA TYR A 26 -13.70 -9.48 5.30
C TYR A 26 -14.65 -8.29 5.18
N PHE A 27 -14.15 -7.19 4.65
CA PHE A 27 -14.99 -6.12 4.11
C PHE A 27 -15.55 -6.55 2.75
N VAL A 28 -16.88 -6.47 2.59
CA VAL A 28 -17.63 -7.05 1.45
C VAL A 28 -18.51 -6.05 0.69
N SER A 29 -18.43 -4.75 0.99
CA SER A 29 -19.24 -3.75 0.28
C SER A 29 -18.79 -3.64 -1.18
N VAL A 30 -19.74 -3.76 -2.11
CA VAL A 30 -19.53 -3.57 -3.56
C VAL A 30 -19.60 -2.08 -3.90
N GLY A 31 -18.85 -1.63 -4.90
CA GLY A 31 -18.92 -0.24 -5.39
C GLY A 31 -18.25 0.76 -4.45
N THR A 32 -17.46 0.29 -3.49
CA THR A 32 -16.64 1.16 -2.66
C THR A 32 -15.56 1.76 -3.53
N ASP A 33 -15.44 3.08 -3.49
CA ASP A 33 -14.34 3.84 -4.05
C ASP A 33 -13.88 4.80 -2.98
N CYS A 34 -12.83 4.40 -2.26
CA CYS A 34 -12.37 5.08 -1.09
C CYS A 34 -10.92 5.49 -1.28
N ARG A 35 -10.53 6.64 -0.71
CA ARG A 35 -9.14 7.10 -0.67
C ARG A 35 -8.73 7.48 0.73
N LEU A 36 -7.47 7.26 1.06
CA LEU A 36 -6.80 7.73 2.27
C LEU A 36 -5.46 8.31 1.86
N THR A 37 -5.22 9.57 2.22
CA THR A 37 -3.93 10.23 1.97
C THR A 37 -3.12 10.25 3.25
N MET A 38 -1.88 9.79 3.19
CA MET A 38 -0.90 9.84 4.27
C MET A 38 0.04 11.00 4.00
N GLU A 39 0.12 11.94 4.95
CA GLU A 39 1.10 13.03 4.98
C GLU A 39 2.22 12.68 5.96
N ALA A 40 3.45 12.82 5.50
CA ALA A 40 4.64 12.62 6.31
C ALA A 40 4.73 13.64 7.45
N ALA A 41 5.50 13.33 8.49
CA ALA A 41 5.68 14.17 9.67
C ALA A 41 6.15 15.59 9.31
N THR A 42 7.06 15.70 8.34
CA THR A 42 7.57 16.98 7.84
C THR A 42 7.55 17.04 6.31
N PRO A 43 7.54 18.25 5.70
CA PRO A 43 7.61 18.39 4.25
C PRO A 43 8.89 17.84 3.60
N LYS A 44 9.95 17.57 4.38
CA LYS A 44 11.20 16.98 3.90
C LYS A 44 11.17 15.45 3.88
N ASP A 45 10.18 14.87 4.55
CA ASP A 45 10.06 13.42 4.67
C ASP A 45 9.33 12.84 3.46
N LYS A 46 9.50 11.53 3.31
CA LYS A 46 8.75 10.67 2.42
C LYS A 46 7.88 9.74 3.26
N VAL A 47 6.95 9.06 2.61
CA VAL A 47 6.07 8.08 3.23
C VAL A 47 6.39 6.71 2.65
N GLN A 48 6.67 5.75 3.53
CA GLN A 48 6.73 4.34 3.18
C GLN A 48 5.45 3.67 3.68
N PHE A 49 4.80 2.87 2.85
CA PHE A 49 3.72 1.98 3.28
C PHE A 49 4.15 0.52 3.14
N GLN A 50 3.92 -0.28 4.18
CA GLN A 50 4.18 -1.72 4.15
C GLN A 50 2.94 -2.50 4.55
N PHE A 51 2.55 -3.46 3.71
CA PHE A 51 1.52 -4.43 4.09
C PHE A 51 2.10 -5.46 5.06
N ARG A 52 1.37 -5.72 6.14
CA ARG A 52 1.63 -6.83 7.10
C ARG A 52 0.65 -7.99 6.88
N PHE A 53 -0.50 -7.69 6.30
CA PHE A 53 -1.46 -8.67 5.80
C PHE A 53 -2.16 -8.11 4.55
N PHE A 54 -2.40 -8.95 3.55
CA PHE A 54 -3.01 -8.48 2.30
C PHE A 54 -3.93 -9.53 1.67
N LEU A 55 -5.19 -9.15 1.49
CA LEU A 55 -6.20 -9.93 0.80
C LEU A 55 -7.19 -8.96 0.14
N VAL A 56 -7.15 -8.87 -1.18
CA VAL A 56 -8.02 -7.98 -1.97
C VAL A 56 -8.42 -8.70 -3.24
N TYR A 57 -9.64 -9.23 -3.32
CA TYR A 57 -10.13 -9.87 -4.53
C TYR A 57 -11.66 -9.87 -4.57
N SER A 58 -12.24 -10.35 -5.67
CA SER A 58 -13.68 -10.58 -5.79
C SER A 58 -13.92 -12.03 -6.21
N LEU A 59 -14.90 -12.69 -5.60
CA LEU A 59 -15.21 -14.10 -5.92
C LEU A 59 -15.76 -14.26 -7.33
N LEU A 60 -16.57 -13.30 -7.79
CA LEU A 60 -17.08 -13.25 -9.15
C LEU A 60 -16.65 -11.94 -9.80
N ARG A 61 -15.80 -12.04 -10.82
CA ARG A 61 -15.29 -10.87 -11.56
C ARG A 61 -16.36 -10.30 -12.46
N MET A 62 -16.30 -8.99 -12.74
CA MET A 62 -17.14 -8.41 -13.79
C MET A 62 -16.73 -9.00 -15.14
N SER A 63 -17.67 -9.62 -15.85
CA SER A 63 -17.48 -10.03 -17.24
C SER A 63 -17.25 -8.78 -18.09
N ASN A 64 -16.10 -8.71 -18.77
CA ASN A 64 -15.66 -7.65 -19.69
C ASN A 64 -16.77 -6.66 -20.10
N MET A 65 -16.81 -5.47 -19.49
CA MET A 65 -17.33 -4.31 -20.23
C MET A 65 -16.40 -4.13 -21.42
N ARG A 66 -16.87 -4.57 -22.60
CA ARG A 66 -16.33 -4.15 -23.89
C ARG A 66 -16.10 -2.65 -23.83
N SER A 67 -14.87 -2.21 -24.04
CA SER A 67 -14.59 -0.83 -24.42
C SER A 67 -15.53 -0.46 -25.59
N PRO A 68 -16.27 0.66 -25.53
CA PRO A 68 -17.06 1.09 -26.67
C PRO A 68 -16.08 1.58 -27.74
N GLY A 69 -15.75 0.72 -28.71
CA GLY A 69 -14.85 1.11 -29.80
C GLY A 69 -14.17 -0.01 -30.57
N GLN A 70 -14.88 -1.08 -30.95
CA GLN A 70 -14.45 -1.89 -32.09
C GLN A 70 -15.65 -2.13 -33.00
N ASN A 71 -15.74 -1.31 -34.05
CA ASN A 71 -16.67 -1.48 -35.15
C ASN A 71 -16.47 -2.84 -35.79
N SER A 72 -17.52 -3.66 -35.77
CA SER A 72 -17.62 -4.87 -36.57
C SER A 72 -17.85 -4.49 -38.03
N SER A 73 -16.82 -4.66 -38.86
CA SER A 73 -17.00 -4.85 -40.30
C SER A 73 -16.22 -6.08 -40.71
N ALA A 74 -16.96 -7.09 -41.19
CA ALA A 74 -16.47 -8.37 -41.65
C ALA A 74 -15.48 -8.23 -42.82
N HIS A 75 -14.49 -9.13 -42.91
CA HIS A 75 -14.18 -10.00 -44.06
C HIS A 75 -13.01 -10.93 -43.67
N ALA A 76 -13.21 -12.24 -43.82
CA ALA A 76 -12.15 -13.25 -43.71
C ALA A 76 -11.38 -13.35 -45.06
N PRO A 77 -10.17 -13.94 -45.09
CA PRO A 77 -10.08 -15.41 -45.16
C PRO A 77 -9.02 -16.06 -44.25
N SER A 78 -9.17 -17.38 -44.16
CA SER A 78 -8.51 -18.40 -43.35
C SER A 78 -7.01 -18.61 -43.62
N TYR A 79 -6.24 -18.79 -42.55
CA TYR A 79 -5.07 -19.70 -42.52
C TYR A 79 -5.06 -20.45 -41.19
N LEU A 80 -4.89 -21.78 -41.26
CA LEU A 80 -4.65 -22.66 -40.12
C LEU A 80 -3.29 -22.33 -39.50
N GLU A 81 -3.21 -22.16 -38.17
CA GLU A 81 -2.03 -22.57 -37.38
C GLU A 81 -2.31 -22.59 -35.86
N THR A 82 -2.29 -23.82 -35.30
CA THR A 82 -1.99 -24.25 -33.90
C THR A 82 -2.70 -23.63 -32.67
N PRO A 83 -3.11 -24.46 -31.68
CA PRO A 83 -3.65 -23.98 -30.42
C PRO A 83 -2.52 -23.48 -29.49
N GLY A 84 -2.11 -22.23 -29.67
CA GLY A 84 -1.39 -21.50 -28.62
C GLY A 84 -2.35 -21.13 -27.48
N PRO A 85 -1.90 -21.00 -26.23
CA PRO A 85 -2.77 -20.63 -25.12
C PRO A 85 -3.20 -19.17 -25.30
N SER A 86 -4.31 -18.94 -25.99
CA SER A 86 -5.02 -17.66 -26.05
C SER A 86 -5.77 -17.42 -24.75
N GLY A 87 -5.03 -17.43 -23.64
CA GLY A 87 -5.45 -16.73 -22.43
C GLY A 87 -5.20 -15.26 -22.67
N SER A 88 -6.24 -14.49 -22.99
CA SER A 88 -6.18 -13.06 -22.75
C SER A 88 -5.76 -12.89 -21.29
N VAL A 89 -4.56 -12.36 -21.08
CA VAL A 89 -4.07 -12.02 -19.73
C VAL A 89 -4.87 -10.80 -19.30
N SER A 90 -6.15 -11.03 -19.00
CA SER A 90 -6.98 -10.07 -18.31
C SER A 90 -6.26 -9.78 -17.00
N ASP A 91 -5.80 -8.54 -16.85
CA ASP A 91 -5.20 -8.08 -15.61
C ASP A 91 -6.18 -8.45 -14.47
N PRO A 92 -5.79 -9.36 -13.56
CA PRO A 92 -6.69 -9.94 -12.58
C PRO A 92 -7.31 -8.89 -11.66
N CYS A 93 -6.68 -7.71 -11.53
CA CYS A 93 -7.14 -6.62 -10.68
C CYS A 93 -8.17 -5.74 -11.40
N ASN A 94 -8.08 -5.57 -12.73
CA ASN A 94 -9.00 -4.71 -13.49
C ASN A 94 -10.44 -5.24 -13.52
N ALA A 95 -10.61 -6.56 -13.48
CA ALA A 95 -11.92 -7.21 -13.47
C ALA A 95 -12.51 -7.42 -12.06
N GLY A 96 -11.80 -7.01 -11.01
CA GLY A 96 -12.16 -7.25 -9.61
C GLY A 96 -11.85 -6.06 -8.70
N SER A 97 -11.79 -6.35 -7.40
CA SER A 97 -11.37 -5.38 -6.39
C SER A 97 -9.85 -5.21 -6.40
N TYR A 98 -9.38 -3.99 -6.13
CA TYR A 98 -7.96 -3.66 -6.11
C TYR A 98 -7.66 -2.50 -5.17
N VAL A 99 -6.38 -2.36 -4.84
CA VAL A 99 -5.83 -1.14 -4.25
C VAL A 99 -4.81 -0.51 -5.21
N GLN A 100 -4.73 0.82 -5.24
CA GLN A 100 -3.77 1.57 -6.03
C GLN A 100 -3.14 2.66 -5.17
N PHE A 101 -1.83 2.83 -5.29
CA PHE A 101 -1.11 3.95 -4.67
C PHE A 101 -0.86 5.06 -5.70
N TYR A 102 -0.81 6.30 -5.22
CA TYR A 102 -0.51 7.49 -6.00
C TYR A 102 0.52 8.33 -5.26
N ASP A 103 1.53 8.82 -5.99
CA ASP A 103 2.67 9.55 -5.44
C ASP A 103 2.36 11.04 -5.24
N GLY A 104 1.45 11.32 -4.31
CA GLY A 104 1.03 12.68 -4.03
C GLY A 104 -0.20 12.75 -3.13
N LYS A 105 -0.77 13.96 -3.04
CA LYS A 105 -1.84 14.30 -2.08
C LYS A 105 -3.22 13.74 -2.48
N ASP A 106 -3.42 13.41 -3.74
CA ASP A 106 -4.71 12.95 -4.26
C ASP A 106 -4.56 12.02 -5.49
N LEU A 107 -5.69 11.76 -6.15
CA LEU A 107 -5.79 10.83 -7.28
C LEU A 107 -5.36 11.43 -8.63
N HIS A 108 -5.00 12.72 -8.68
CA HIS A 108 -4.42 13.37 -9.87
C HIS A 108 -2.90 13.19 -9.93
N ALA A 109 -2.28 12.75 -8.83
CA ALA A 109 -0.87 12.39 -8.81
C ALA A 109 -0.59 11.11 -9.62
N GLU A 110 0.68 10.87 -9.91
CA GLU A 110 1.11 9.73 -10.71
C GLU A 110 0.83 8.41 -9.96
N PRO A 111 0.20 7.40 -10.58
CA PRO A 111 0.01 6.10 -9.96
C PRO A 111 1.35 5.37 -9.77
N LEU A 112 1.56 4.80 -8.59
CA LEU A 112 2.73 3.99 -8.27
C LEU A 112 2.47 2.52 -8.62
N GLY A 113 3.09 2.06 -9.70
CA GLY A 113 2.97 0.68 -10.17
C GLY A 113 1.56 0.32 -10.64
N THR A 114 1.33 -0.97 -10.87
CA THR A 114 0.02 -1.51 -11.28
C THR A 114 -0.90 -1.68 -10.07
N PRO A 115 -2.24 -1.72 -10.28
CA PRO A 115 -3.18 -2.07 -9.23
C PRO A 115 -2.82 -3.39 -8.54
N LEU A 116 -2.97 -3.44 -7.21
CA LEU A 116 -2.64 -4.60 -6.39
C LEU A 116 -3.91 -5.34 -6.00
N CYS A 117 -3.89 -6.65 -6.16
CA CYS A 117 -4.97 -7.56 -5.75
C CYS A 117 -4.40 -8.96 -5.50
N GLY A 118 -5.25 -9.88 -5.02
CA GLY A 118 -4.87 -11.23 -4.64
C GLY A 118 -4.64 -11.37 -3.14
N LYS A 119 -3.72 -12.26 -2.77
CA LYS A 119 -3.42 -12.65 -1.38
C LYS A 119 -1.93 -12.54 -1.01
N THR A 120 -1.10 -12.20 -1.99
CA THR A 120 0.35 -12.09 -1.79
C THR A 120 0.66 -10.71 -1.25
N ILE A 121 1.37 -10.65 -0.11
CA ILE A 121 1.79 -9.38 0.51
C ILE A 121 2.70 -8.61 -0.46
N PRO A 122 2.33 -7.40 -0.89
CA PRO A 122 3.15 -6.59 -1.78
C PRO A 122 4.44 -6.09 -1.09
N ARG A 123 5.44 -5.72 -1.90
CA ARG A 123 6.64 -5.04 -1.41
C ARG A 123 6.30 -3.66 -0.84
N PRO A 124 7.15 -3.10 0.05
CA PRO A 124 6.96 -1.74 0.54
C PRO A 124 6.83 -0.73 -0.61
N VAL A 125 5.87 0.18 -0.48
CA VAL A 125 5.60 1.26 -1.44
C VAL A 125 6.18 2.55 -0.88
N LEU A 126 7.00 3.25 -1.66
CA LEU A 126 7.68 4.47 -1.23
C LEU A 126 7.18 5.64 -2.08
N SER A 127 6.82 6.76 -1.45
CA SER A 127 6.60 8.02 -2.15
C SER A 127 7.91 8.70 -2.52
N THR A 128 7.86 9.63 -3.47
CA THR A 128 8.96 10.54 -3.76
C THR A 128 8.92 11.82 -2.93
N GLY A 129 7.71 12.27 -2.54
CA GLY A 129 7.47 13.44 -1.70
C GLY A 129 6.80 13.12 -0.35
N ASN A 130 6.29 14.14 0.33
CA ASN A 130 5.71 14.03 1.67
C ASN A 130 4.26 13.54 1.72
N TYR A 131 3.71 13.08 0.59
CA TYR A 131 2.35 12.54 0.51
C TYR A 131 2.35 11.20 -0.21
N LEU A 132 1.51 10.28 0.25
CA LEU A 132 1.21 9.02 -0.42
C LEU A 132 -0.29 8.77 -0.31
N THR A 133 -0.97 8.58 -1.45
CA THR A 133 -2.42 8.34 -1.45
C THR A 133 -2.71 6.88 -1.77
N LEU A 134 -3.46 6.21 -0.91
CA LEU A 134 -3.97 4.85 -1.10
C LEU A 134 -5.45 4.90 -1.49
N ARG A 135 -5.80 4.26 -2.61
CA ARG A 135 -7.19 4.09 -3.06
C ARG A 135 -7.59 2.62 -3.02
N LEU A 136 -8.77 2.35 -2.46
CA LEU A 136 -9.42 1.04 -2.51
C LEU A 136 -10.64 1.14 -3.43
N VAL A 137 -10.72 0.22 -4.38
CA VAL A 137 -11.90 0.09 -5.24
C VAL A 137 -12.43 -1.34 -5.17
N THR A 138 -13.71 -1.52 -4.86
CA THR A 138 -14.37 -2.84 -4.86
C THR A 138 -15.31 -2.98 -6.05
N ARG A 139 -15.04 -3.98 -6.90
CA ARG A 139 -15.83 -4.30 -8.12
C ARG A 139 -16.15 -5.78 -8.19
N GLY A 140 -17.03 -6.18 -9.11
CA GLY A 140 -17.52 -7.55 -9.21
C GLY A 140 -18.53 -7.90 -8.12
N GLN A 141 -18.85 -9.18 -7.98
CA GLN A 141 -19.74 -9.66 -6.92
C GLN A 141 -18.94 -10.33 -5.81
N GLN A 142 -19.39 -10.10 -4.57
CA GLN A 142 -18.77 -10.60 -3.35
C GLN A 142 -17.27 -10.23 -3.25
N PRO A 143 -16.94 -8.93 -3.16
CA PRO A 143 -15.59 -8.50 -2.86
C PRO A 143 -15.18 -9.02 -1.49
N ARG A 144 -13.89 -9.35 -1.35
CA ARG A 144 -13.24 -9.78 -0.12
C ARG A 144 -12.03 -8.88 0.06
N VAL A 145 -12.11 -7.97 1.01
CA VAL A 145 -11.04 -7.04 1.34
C VAL A 145 -10.68 -7.20 2.81
N ASP A 146 -9.46 -7.63 3.08
CA ASP A 146 -8.86 -7.60 4.39
C ASP A 146 -7.36 -7.34 4.25
N PHE A 147 -6.90 -6.18 4.72
CA PHE A 147 -5.48 -5.89 4.78
C PHE A 147 -5.18 -5.13 6.07
N VAL A 148 -3.95 -5.28 6.52
CA VAL A 148 -3.34 -4.45 7.55
C VAL A 148 -2.01 -4.02 6.97
N GLY A 149 -1.74 -2.73 7.04
CA GLY A 149 -0.41 -2.20 6.79
C GLY A 149 -0.10 -1.10 7.77
N ASP A 150 1.07 -0.52 7.60
CA ASP A 150 1.53 0.63 8.34
C ASP A 150 2.19 1.60 7.38
N PHE A 151 2.08 2.88 7.69
CA PHE A 151 2.92 3.87 7.07
C PHE A 151 3.92 4.44 8.06
N THR A 152 5.08 4.79 7.53
CA THR A 152 6.20 5.38 8.26
C THR A 152 6.66 6.62 7.50
N SER A 153 6.75 7.75 8.19
CA SER A 153 7.46 8.93 7.75
C SER A 153 8.95 8.66 7.82
N PHE A 154 9.68 8.89 6.74
CA PHE A 154 11.12 8.65 6.72
C PHE A 154 11.86 9.66 5.84
N ARG A 155 13.15 9.82 6.12
CA ARG A 155 14.11 10.49 5.23
C ARG A 155 15.10 9.46 4.74
N ILE A 156 15.61 9.67 3.53
CA ILE A 156 16.87 9.03 3.17
C ILE A 156 17.97 9.88 3.78
N GLY A 157 18.89 9.26 4.51
CA GLY A 157 20.02 9.90 5.16
C GLY A 157 21.33 9.48 4.49
N PHE A 158 21.51 9.83 3.21
CA PHE A 158 22.76 9.52 2.49
C PHE A 158 23.96 10.24 3.13
N ASN A 159 23.70 11.37 3.79
CA ASN A 159 24.62 12.03 4.70
C ASN A 159 23.91 12.24 6.05
N THR A 160 24.57 11.92 7.16
CA THR A 160 24.04 12.02 8.54
C THR A 160 23.48 13.41 8.91
N SER A 161 23.80 14.44 8.12
CA SER A 161 23.25 15.79 8.21
C SER A 161 21.78 15.92 7.81
N GLU A 162 21.24 15.06 6.93
CA GLU A 162 19.83 15.14 6.48
C GLU A 162 18.83 14.75 7.58
N CYS A 163 19.31 13.96 8.54
CA CYS A 163 18.57 13.54 9.72
C CYS A 163 18.69 14.55 10.87
N ARG A 164 19.51 15.61 10.70
CA ARG A 164 19.70 16.68 11.67
C ARG A 164 18.91 17.91 11.22
N PRO A 165 18.02 18.46 12.04
CA PRO A 165 18.04 18.37 13.49
C PRO A 165 16.97 17.41 14.03
N GLU A 166 17.24 16.93 15.24
CA GLU A 166 16.35 16.20 16.15
C GLU A 166 14.85 16.49 15.98
N PRO A 167 13.96 15.49 16.15
CA PRO A 167 14.21 14.15 16.70
C PRO A 167 14.06 13.04 15.64
N TYR A 168 15.17 12.62 15.02
CA TYR A 168 15.21 11.48 14.09
C TYR A 168 16.24 10.45 14.52
N PHE A 169 15.87 9.18 14.39
CA PHE A 169 16.73 8.02 14.58
C PHE A 169 17.34 7.59 13.26
N TYR A 170 18.64 7.27 13.26
CA TYR A 170 19.37 6.78 12.10
C TYR A 170 19.32 5.26 12.04
N CYS A 171 18.65 4.71 11.02
CA CYS A 171 18.58 3.29 10.76
C CYS A 171 19.90 2.76 10.18
N HIS A 172 20.20 1.48 10.39
CA HIS A 172 21.43 0.87 9.84
C HIS A 172 21.47 0.86 8.30
N ASN A 173 20.30 0.85 7.64
CA ASN A 173 20.14 0.91 6.20
C ASN A 173 20.25 2.32 5.61
N GLY A 174 20.59 3.33 6.43
CA GLY A 174 20.77 4.72 5.99
C GLY A 174 19.48 5.52 5.86
N LYS A 175 18.33 4.97 6.25
CA LYS A 175 17.10 5.76 6.46
C LYS A 175 17.14 6.48 7.80
N CYS A 176 16.30 7.48 7.94
CA CYS A 176 16.01 8.11 9.21
C CYS A 176 14.51 8.18 9.43
N ILE A 177 14.08 7.83 10.64
CA ILE A 177 12.67 7.84 11.05
C ILE A 177 12.49 8.75 12.27
N PRO A 178 11.30 9.31 12.53
CA PRO A 178 11.03 10.03 13.77
C PRO A 178 11.36 9.18 15.00
N SER A 179 12.02 9.76 16.01
CA SER A 179 12.45 9.01 17.21
C SER A 179 11.28 8.43 18.02
N SER A 180 10.06 8.94 17.83
CA SER A 180 8.82 8.42 18.41
C SER A 180 8.46 6.99 17.96
N LEU A 181 9.08 6.53 16.86
CA LEU A 181 8.88 5.20 16.30
C LEU A 181 9.91 4.18 16.80
N VAL A 182 10.90 4.60 17.58
CA VAL A 182 11.95 3.73 18.14
C VAL A 182 11.45 3.11 19.43
N CYS A 183 11.55 1.79 19.53
CA CYS A 183 11.03 1.02 20.66
C CYS A 183 9.57 1.35 21.00
N ASP A 184 8.75 1.64 19.99
CA ASP A 184 7.35 2.03 20.20
C ASP A 184 6.50 0.83 20.65
N GLU A 185 5.35 1.11 21.27
CA GLU A 185 4.45 0.07 21.78
C GLU A 185 3.82 -0.78 20.65
N ARG A 186 3.94 -0.34 19.39
CA ARG A 186 3.34 -1.02 18.24
C ARG A 186 4.23 -2.16 17.72
N ASP A 187 5.51 -2.20 18.10
CA ASP A 187 6.50 -3.20 17.66
C ASP A 187 6.53 -3.32 16.13
N ILE A 188 6.47 -2.18 15.42
CA ILE A 188 6.59 -2.09 13.95
C ILE A 188 8.04 -1.81 13.57
N ASP A 189 8.61 -2.60 12.65
CA ASP A 189 9.94 -2.36 12.10
C ASP A 189 9.83 -1.20 11.09
N ASN A 190 9.95 0.02 11.60
CA ASN A 190 9.81 1.25 10.82
C ASN A 190 11.06 1.52 9.98
N CYS A 191 12.23 1.08 10.45
CA CYS A 191 13.45 1.15 9.66
C CYS A 191 13.41 0.15 8.48
N GLY A 192 12.74 -0.99 8.64
CA GLY A 192 12.71 -2.12 7.72
C GLY A 192 13.97 -3.01 7.80
N ASP A 193 14.86 -2.73 8.75
CA ASP A 193 16.08 -3.49 9.06
C ASP A 193 16.16 -3.89 10.54
N GLY A 194 15.09 -3.65 11.32
CA GLY A 194 14.97 -3.94 12.74
C GLY A 194 15.78 -3.04 13.67
N SER A 195 16.48 -2.03 13.14
CA SER A 195 17.39 -1.21 13.94
C SER A 195 16.69 -0.36 15.00
N ASP A 196 15.47 0.10 14.72
CA ASP A 196 14.59 0.84 15.64
C ASP A 196 13.99 -0.02 16.76
N GLN A 197 14.16 -1.34 16.69
CA GLN A 197 13.68 -2.30 17.69
C GLN A 197 14.80 -3.07 18.39
N SER A 198 16.05 -2.72 18.09
CA SER A 198 17.22 -3.44 18.59
C SER A 198 17.39 -3.26 20.09
N ALA A 199 17.71 -4.35 20.79
CA ALA A 199 18.10 -4.31 22.20
C ALA A 199 19.50 -3.68 22.42
N SER A 200 20.27 -3.46 21.34
CA SER A 200 21.58 -2.82 21.41
C SER A 200 21.51 -1.34 21.07
N PRO A 201 22.47 -0.50 21.52
CA PRO A 201 22.60 0.87 21.05
C PRO A 201 22.66 0.94 19.51
N PRO A 202 22.12 2.00 18.89
CA PRO A 202 21.55 3.21 19.52
C PRO A 202 20.09 3.09 19.97
N ALA A 203 19.31 2.09 19.53
CA ALA A 203 17.91 1.95 19.93
C ALA A 203 17.76 1.51 21.39
N ASN A 204 18.55 0.52 21.82
CA ASN A 204 18.61 0.04 23.20
C ASN A 204 17.23 -0.29 23.79
N CYS A 205 16.37 -0.94 23.01
CA CYS A 205 15.02 -1.30 23.43
C CYS A 205 15.05 -2.32 24.57
N GLN A 206 14.45 -1.96 25.70
CA GLN A 206 14.18 -2.90 26.77
C GLN A 206 12.90 -3.66 26.43
N ARG A 207 13.03 -4.79 25.73
CA ARG A 207 11.91 -5.72 25.61
C ARG A 207 11.70 -6.36 26.97
N ASP A 208 10.68 -5.94 27.71
CA ASP A 208 10.23 -6.66 28.89
C ASP A 208 9.90 -8.10 28.47
N ARG A 209 10.79 -9.04 28.83
CA ARG A 209 10.58 -10.48 28.66
C ARG A 209 9.55 -10.98 29.70
N GLY A 210 8.34 -10.45 29.67
CA GLY A 210 7.30 -10.90 30.60
C GLY A 210 6.00 -10.10 30.57
N ARG A 211 5.07 -10.52 29.71
CA ARG A 211 3.66 -10.66 30.10
C ARG A 211 2.92 -11.64 29.21
#